data_AF-A0A5B0WZM5-F1
#
_entry.id   AF-A0A5B0WZM5-F1
#
_cell.length_a   1.000
_cell.length_b   1.000
_cell.length_c   1.000
_cell.angle_alpha   90.00
_cell.angle_beta   90.00
_cell.angle_gamma   90.00
#
_symmetry.space_group_name_H-M   'P 1'
#
loop_
_entity.id
_entity.type
_entity.pdbx_description
1 polymer ?
#
loop_
_entity_poly.entity_id
_entity_poly.type
_entity_poly.pdbx_seq_one_letter_code
_entity_poly.pdbx_strand_id
1 'polypeptide(L)'
;MAAHHRLQHRAADQCETLRSWQPDAGTWCYATHIAVSGQAAGRLAWLADVFYHAAALPQHPWYPEFLGGCAEALSQSPPAGIARHQLCWGRFDLGLPAPRYYRQLVSLATPEAHTAVIAARSVDQGPALPDGARLAYTLPPNGEVLHFDAGLLHWHHICCTTGAAVLPGAADRWLINLMRRLGLDGAERDTYRREAEALRDWLQRPDTVPGNDVKSVEP
;
A
#
# COMPACT_ATOMS: atom_id res chain seq x y z
N MET A 1 2.99 -8.82 12.62
CA MET A 1 1.83 -7.90 12.68
C MET A 1 0.65 -8.43 11.90
N ALA A 2 0.69 -8.51 10.56
CA ALA A 2 -0.44 -8.95 9.72
C ALA A 2 -1.03 -10.31 10.12
N ALA A 3 -0.21 -11.35 10.28
CA ALA A 3 -0.69 -12.67 10.70
C ALA A 3 -1.46 -12.64 12.04
N HIS A 4 -1.01 -11.83 13.00
CA HIS A 4 -1.67 -11.68 14.30
C HIS A 4 -3.00 -10.91 14.17
N HIS A 5 -3.01 -9.81 13.41
CA HIS A 5 -4.20 -9.01 13.16
C HIS A 5 -5.30 -9.85 12.50
N ARG A 6 -4.94 -10.68 11.52
CA ARG A 6 -5.84 -11.61 10.84
C ARG A 6 -6.47 -12.67 11.76
N LEU A 7 -5.78 -13.06 12.84
CA LEU A 7 -6.34 -13.99 13.83
C LEU A 7 -7.41 -13.32 14.71
N GLN A 8 -7.28 -12.02 14.95
CA GLN A 8 -8.17 -11.24 15.80
C GLN A 8 -9.37 -10.67 15.04
N HIS A 9 -9.19 -10.29 13.78
CA HIS A 9 -10.22 -9.73 12.92
C HIS A 9 -10.52 -10.68 11.75
N ARG A 10 -11.67 -11.35 11.79
CA ARG A 10 -12.14 -12.29 10.76
C ARG A 10 -13.49 -11.92 10.14
N ALA A 11 -14.09 -10.81 10.57
CA ALA A 11 -15.35 -10.37 10.00
C ALA A 11 -15.18 -10.05 8.51
N ALA A 12 -15.98 -10.68 7.67
CA ALA A 12 -15.97 -10.45 6.24
C ALA A 12 -16.48 -9.04 5.93
N ASP A 13 -15.85 -8.39 4.94
CA ASP A 13 -16.21 -7.10 4.36
C ASP A 13 -16.23 -5.92 5.34
N GLN A 14 -15.66 -6.12 6.52
CA GLN A 14 -15.41 -5.10 7.54
C GLN A 14 -13.92 -4.83 7.62
N CYS A 15 -13.54 -3.60 7.94
CA CYS A 15 -12.14 -3.25 8.15
C CYS A 15 -11.87 -2.87 9.59
N GLU A 16 -10.63 -3.10 10.01
CA GLU A 16 -10.10 -2.67 11.29
C GLU A 16 -8.76 -1.99 11.08
N THR A 17 -8.54 -0.84 11.71
CA THR A 17 -7.25 -0.15 11.70
C THR A 17 -6.64 -0.18 13.08
N LEU A 18 -5.51 -0.86 13.21
CA LEU A 18 -4.70 -0.87 14.41
C LEU A 18 -3.62 0.19 14.31
N ARG A 19 -3.36 0.85 15.44
CA ARG A 19 -2.27 1.82 15.59
C ARG A 19 -1.28 1.30 16.62
N SER A 20 0.00 1.25 16.26
CA SER A 20 1.07 0.76 17.14
C SER A 20 2.29 1.66 17.09
N TRP A 21 2.94 1.87 18.24
CA TRP A 21 4.23 2.54 18.27
C TRP A 21 5.30 1.58 17.77
N GLN A 22 6.15 2.02 16.83
CA GLN A 22 7.27 1.26 16.32
C GLN A 22 8.56 1.87 16.87
N PRO A 23 9.22 1.22 17.87
CA PRO A 23 10.39 1.78 18.53
C PRO A 23 11.55 2.07 17.57
N ASP A 24 11.84 1.12 16.67
CA ASP A 24 12.96 1.23 15.73
C ASP A 24 12.75 2.35 14.70
N ALA A 25 11.50 2.51 14.24
CA ALA A 25 11.11 3.62 13.37
C ALA A 25 10.92 4.94 14.14
N GLY A 26 10.78 4.86 15.47
CA GLY A 26 10.41 5.94 16.41
C GLY A 26 9.24 6.81 15.91
N THR A 27 8.20 6.15 15.42
CA THR A 27 6.94 6.77 15.02
C THR A 27 5.80 5.75 15.16
N TRP A 28 4.58 6.17 14.89
CA TRP A 28 3.43 5.28 14.86
C TRP A 28 3.31 4.62 13.48
N CYS A 29 2.90 3.36 13.48
CA CYS A 29 2.53 2.59 12.31
C CYS A 29 1.05 2.21 12.40
N TYR A 30 0.39 2.32 11.26
CA TYR A 30 -1.00 1.92 11.08
C TYR A 30 -1.05 0.65 10.26
N ALA A 31 -1.86 -0.30 10.71
CA ALA A 31 -2.14 -1.53 10.02
C ALA A 31 -3.65 -1.63 9.82
N THR A 32 -4.10 -1.45 8.60
CA THR A 32 -5.51 -1.59 8.24
C THR A 32 -5.73 -2.94 7.59
N HIS A 33 -6.65 -3.71 8.13
CA HIS A 33 -7.00 -5.03 7.64
C HIS A 33 -8.45 -5.07 7.18
N ILE A 34 -8.70 -5.73 6.04
CA ILE A 34 -10.02 -6.13 5.58
C ILE A 34 -9.96 -7.55 5.02
N ALA A 35 -11.02 -8.34 5.25
CA ALA A 35 -11.20 -9.66 4.66
C ALA A 35 -12.35 -9.60 3.64
N VAL A 36 -12.03 -9.54 2.35
CA VAL A 36 -13.02 -9.33 1.28
C VAL A 36 -13.63 -10.67 0.86
N SER A 37 -14.95 -10.77 0.92
CA SER A 37 -15.68 -11.99 0.55
C SER A 37 -15.91 -12.11 -0.96
N GLY A 38 -16.35 -13.30 -1.40
CA GLY A 38 -16.71 -13.56 -2.80
C GLY A 38 -15.53 -13.58 -3.77
N GLN A 39 -14.31 -13.74 -3.27
CA GLN A 39 -13.09 -13.72 -4.09
C GLN A 39 -12.67 -15.14 -4.47
N ALA A 40 -12.18 -15.31 -5.70
CA ALA A 40 -11.53 -16.55 -6.13
C ALA A 40 -10.05 -16.56 -5.70
N ALA A 41 -9.47 -17.73 -5.44
CA ALA A 41 -8.07 -17.86 -5.02
C ALA A 41 -7.08 -17.20 -5.99
N GLY A 42 -7.35 -17.28 -7.30
CA GLY A 42 -6.53 -16.65 -8.34
C GLY A 42 -6.45 -15.11 -8.24
N ARG A 43 -7.37 -14.47 -7.51
CA ARG A 43 -7.33 -13.03 -7.24
C ARG A 43 -6.09 -12.59 -6.49
N LEU A 44 -5.54 -13.45 -5.65
CA LEU A 44 -4.35 -13.13 -4.86
C LEU A 44 -3.18 -12.71 -5.75
N ALA A 45 -2.85 -13.53 -6.74
CA ALA A 45 -1.72 -13.27 -7.64
C ALA A 45 -1.95 -12.02 -8.49
N TRP A 46 -3.17 -11.85 -9.01
CA TRP A 46 -3.55 -10.67 -9.78
C TRP A 46 -3.46 -9.38 -8.94
N LEU A 47 -4.01 -9.37 -7.72
CA LEU A 47 -3.99 -8.18 -6.88
C LEU A 47 -2.57 -7.86 -6.41
N ALA A 48 -1.76 -8.89 -6.14
CA ALA A 48 -0.34 -8.71 -5.82
C ALA A 48 0.42 -8.05 -6.98
N ASP A 49 0.10 -8.41 -8.22
CA ASP A 49 0.68 -7.78 -9.41
C ASP A 49 0.23 -6.32 -9.56
N VAL A 50 -1.06 -6.05 -9.36
CA VAL A 50 -1.61 -4.68 -9.34
C VAL A 50 -0.90 -3.82 -8.29
N PHE A 51 -0.73 -4.29 -7.06
CA PHE A 51 -0.04 -3.55 -6.01
C PHE A 51 1.45 -3.38 -6.27
N TYR A 52 2.11 -4.41 -6.81
CA TYR A 52 3.50 -4.28 -7.23
C TYR A 52 3.66 -3.16 -8.27
N HIS A 53 2.75 -3.08 -9.24
CA HIS A 53 2.72 -2.06 -10.29
C HIS A 53 1.95 -0.78 -9.95
N ALA A 54 1.56 -0.58 -8.68
CA ALA A 54 0.67 0.52 -8.29
C ALA A 54 1.18 1.90 -8.70
N ALA A 55 2.51 2.11 -8.68
CA ALA A 55 3.12 3.37 -9.10
C ALA A 55 2.96 3.68 -10.60
N ALA A 56 2.73 2.67 -11.45
CA ALA A 56 2.54 2.86 -12.89
C ALA A 56 1.09 3.15 -13.28
N LEU A 57 0.14 3.03 -12.34
CA LEU A 57 -1.25 3.36 -12.60
C LEU A 57 -1.42 4.88 -12.73
N PRO A 58 -2.33 5.39 -13.59
CA PRO A 58 -2.64 6.81 -13.64
C PRO A 58 -3.36 7.30 -12.38
N GLN A 59 -4.16 6.43 -11.76
CA GLN A 59 -4.88 6.63 -10.50
C GLN A 59 -5.14 5.26 -9.86
N HIS A 60 -5.27 5.21 -8.53
CA HIS A 60 -5.72 3.99 -7.84
C HIS A 60 -7.24 3.95 -7.73
N PRO A 61 -7.89 2.81 -8.05
CA PRO A 61 -9.34 2.70 -7.89
C PRO A 61 -9.79 2.67 -6.42
N TRP A 62 -8.89 2.39 -5.48
CA TRP A 62 -9.16 2.38 -4.03
C TRP A 62 -8.60 3.61 -3.29
N TYR A 63 -7.77 4.45 -3.94
CA TYR A 63 -7.18 5.63 -3.30
C TYR A 63 -7.10 6.83 -4.29
N PRO A 64 -8.16 7.63 -4.39
CA PRO A 64 -8.25 8.73 -5.36
C PRO A 64 -7.16 9.80 -5.25
N GLU A 65 -6.62 9.99 -4.05
CA GLU A 65 -5.53 10.91 -3.73
C GLU A 65 -4.20 10.51 -4.39
N PHE A 66 -4.06 9.27 -4.87
CA PHE A 66 -2.93 8.88 -5.72
C PHE A 66 -3.09 9.46 -7.12
N LEU A 67 -2.10 10.26 -7.54
CA LEU A 67 -2.10 11.04 -8.78
C LEU A 67 -1.09 10.53 -9.80
N GLY A 68 -0.87 9.22 -9.82
CA GLY A 68 0.05 8.56 -10.73
C GLY A 68 1.50 8.54 -10.24
N GLY A 69 2.36 7.91 -11.03
CA GLY A 69 3.75 7.70 -10.66
C GLY A 69 4.64 7.31 -11.83
N CYS A 70 5.83 6.86 -11.49
CA CYS A 70 6.78 6.26 -12.42
C CYS A 70 7.42 5.05 -11.74
N ALA A 71 7.67 4.00 -12.52
CA ALA A 71 8.37 2.81 -12.06
C ALA A 71 9.45 2.43 -13.08
N GLU A 72 10.56 1.93 -12.58
CA GLU A 72 11.70 1.47 -13.35
C GLU A 72 12.18 0.12 -12.79
N ALA A 73 12.22 -0.87 -13.66
CA ALA A 73 12.71 -2.20 -13.31
C ALA A 73 14.22 -2.15 -13.03
N LEU A 74 14.65 -2.87 -12.01
CA LEU A 74 16.07 -3.04 -11.73
C LEU A 74 16.68 -4.13 -12.62
N SER A 75 17.85 -3.85 -13.19
CA SER A 75 18.63 -4.84 -13.96
C SER A 75 19.28 -5.90 -13.07
N GLN A 76 19.47 -5.59 -11.79
CA GLN A 76 20.04 -6.49 -10.81
C GLN A 76 19.02 -7.55 -10.40
N SER A 77 19.45 -8.81 -10.28
CA SER A 77 18.62 -9.87 -9.76
C SER A 77 18.15 -9.55 -8.34
N PRO A 78 16.88 -9.83 -8.00
CA PRO A 78 16.39 -9.65 -6.65
C PRO A 78 17.10 -10.60 -5.66
N PRO A 79 17.25 -10.21 -4.38
CA PRO A 79 17.76 -11.10 -3.35
C PRO A 79 16.91 -12.36 -3.18
N ALA A 80 17.48 -13.40 -2.57
CA ALA A 80 16.75 -14.64 -2.27
C ALA A 80 15.44 -14.36 -1.50
N GLY A 81 14.36 -15.02 -1.91
CA GLY A 81 13.02 -14.83 -1.35
C GLY A 81 12.23 -13.64 -1.91
N ILE A 82 12.86 -12.79 -2.72
CA ILE A 82 12.17 -11.71 -3.46
C ILE A 82 11.99 -12.16 -4.90
N ALA A 83 10.74 -12.15 -5.37
CA ALA A 83 10.42 -12.54 -6.74
C ALA A 83 10.72 -11.42 -7.74
N ARG A 84 10.39 -10.18 -7.39
CA ARG A 84 10.59 -8.99 -8.22
C ARG A 84 10.87 -7.77 -7.35
N HIS A 85 11.66 -6.83 -7.87
CA HIS A 85 11.86 -5.52 -7.26
C HIS A 85 12.00 -4.41 -8.30
N GLN A 86 11.57 -3.21 -7.95
CA GLN A 86 11.66 -2.05 -8.82
C GLN A 86 11.82 -0.76 -8.02
N LEU A 87 12.43 0.24 -8.64
CA LEU A 87 12.46 1.60 -8.11
C LEU A 87 11.26 2.35 -8.67
N CYS A 88 10.59 3.12 -7.83
CA CYS A 88 9.45 3.92 -8.27
C CYS A 88 9.34 5.22 -7.50
N TRP A 89 8.51 6.11 -8.02
CA TRP A 89 7.90 7.14 -7.20
C TRP A 89 6.39 7.19 -7.46
N GLY A 90 5.63 7.44 -6.40
CA GLY A 90 4.20 7.73 -6.46
C GLY A 90 3.92 9.16 -6.04
N ARG A 91 2.95 9.83 -6.69
CA ARG A 91 2.52 11.20 -6.38
C ARG A 91 1.17 11.18 -5.66
N PHE A 92 1.03 11.98 -4.61
CA PHE A 92 -0.14 11.98 -3.74
C PHE A 92 -0.63 13.40 -3.45
N ASP A 93 -1.94 13.60 -3.46
CA ASP A 93 -2.58 14.79 -2.92
C ASP A 93 -2.99 14.56 -1.47
N LEU A 94 -2.31 15.23 -0.54
CA LEU A 94 -2.60 15.15 0.89
C LEU A 94 -3.43 16.36 1.38
N GLY A 95 -4.04 17.13 0.47
CA GLY A 95 -4.71 18.39 0.80
C GLY A 95 -3.75 19.49 1.24
N LEU A 96 -2.47 19.38 0.88
CA LEU A 96 -1.42 20.35 1.17
C LEU A 96 -1.18 21.25 -0.05
N PRO A 97 -0.53 22.43 0.10
CA PRO A 97 -0.33 23.38 -1.00
C PRO A 97 0.42 22.85 -2.23
N ALA A 98 1.04 21.67 -2.11
CA ALA A 98 1.69 20.96 -3.20
C ALA A 98 1.53 19.45 -2.96
N PRO A 99 1.58 18.60 -4.00
CA PRO A 99 1.56 17.15 -3.83
C PRO A 99 2.84 16.64 -3.14
N ARG A 100 2.77 15.41 -2.65
CA ARG A 100 3.91 14.68 -2.07
C ARG A 100 4.30 13.50 -2.91
N TYR A 101 5.57 13.14 -2.83
CA TYR A 101 6.14 12.02 -3.54
C TYR A 101 6.73 11.04 -2.55
N TYR A 102 6.43 9.75 -2.73
CA TYR A 102 7.18 8.69 -2.10
C TYR A 102 8.07 8.07 -3.16
N ARG A 103 9.41 8.21 -3.02
CA ARG A 103 10.38 7.50 -3.85
C ARG A 103 10.84 6.25 -3.13
N GLN A 104 10.57 5.09 -3.71
CA GLN A 104 10.63 3.81 -3.02
C GLN A 104 11.31 2.72 -3.84
N LEU A 105 11.94 1.78 -3.15
CA LEU A 105 12.16 0.42 -3.64
C LEU A 105 10.95 -0.41 -3.23
N VAL A 106 10.28 -1.00 -4.21
CA VAL A 106 9.15 -1.90 -4.02
C VAL A 106 9.59 -3.31 -4.37
N SER A 107 9.36 -4.25 -3.45
CA SER A 107 9.72 -5.66 -3.60
C SER A 107 8.51 -6.54 -3.40
N LEU A 108 8.27 -7.46 -4.32
CA LEU A 108 7.24 -8.50 -4.22
C LEU A 108 7.87 -9.83 -3.79
N ALA A 109 7.28 -10.46 -2.78
CA ALA A 109 7.61 -11.80 -2.32
C ALA A 109 6.34 -12.65 -2.20
N THR A 110 6.49 -13.96 -2.41
CA THR A 110 5.43 -14.98 -2.22
C THR A 110 5.95 -16.06 -1.28
N PRO A 111 6.02 -15.77 0.04
CA PRO A 111 6.61 -16.70 1.01
C PRO A 111 5.85 -18.04 1.09
N GLU A 112 4.56 -18.03 0.76
CA GLU A 112 3.67 -19.20 0.75
C GLU A 112 2.72 -19.10 -0.45
N ALA A 113 2.15 -20.22 -0.90
CA ALA A 113 1.27 -20.25 -2.08
C ALA A 113 0.00 -19.37 -1.95
N HIS A 114 -0.40 -19.06 -0.73
CA HIS A 114 -1.61 -18.33 -0.40
C HIS A 114 -1.31 -16.97 0.26
N THR A 115 -0.05 -16.52 0.20
CA THR A 115 0.40 -15.25 0.78
C THR A 115 1.29 -14.50 -0.20
N ALA A 116 0.99 -13.22 -0.43
CA ALA A 116 1.84 -12.30 -1.18
C ALA A 116 2.17 -11.07 -0.32
N VAL A 117 3.41 -10.59 -0.43
CA VAL A 117 3.91 -9.44 0.35
C VAL A 117 4.53 -8.44 -0.61
N ILE A 118 4.06 -7.20 -0.56
CA ILE A 118 4.62 -6.07 -1.28
C ILE A 118 5.27 -5.17 -0.24
N ALA A 119 6.59 -5.24 -0.11
CA ALA A 119 7.33 -4.37 0.80
C ALA A 119 7.78 -3.11 0.08
N ALA A 120 7.53 -1.94 0.66
CA ALA A 120 7.94 -0.66 0.11
C ALA A 120 8.80 0.10 1.12
N ARG A 121 10.01 0.48 0.74
CA ARG A 121 10.91 1.31 1.56
C ARG A 121 11.35 2.54 0.82
N SER A 122 11.46 3.67 1.51
CA SER A 122 11.98 4.89 0.89
C SER A 122 13.46 4.75 0.54
N VAL A 123 13.87 5.36 -0.58
CA VAL A 123 15.25 5.29 -1.09
C VAL A 123 15.68 6.61 -1.74
N ASP A 124 17.00 6.81 -1.78
CA ASP A 124 17.60 8.02 -2.35
C ASP A 124 17.86 7.95 -3.86
N GLN A 125 17.57 6.82 -4.50
CA GLN A 125 17.82 6.56 -5.92
C GLN A 125 16.55 6.06 -6.60
N GLY A 126 16.45 6.26 -7.91
CA GLY A 126 15.30 5.85 -8.72
C GLY A 126 15.08 6.73 -9.94
N PRO A 127 13.93 6.60 -10.61
CA PRO A 127 13.56 7.43 -11.74
C PRO A 127 13.69 8.92 -11.41
N ALA A 128 13.95 9.74 -12.44
CA ALA A 128 14.01 11.19 -12.29
C ALA A 128 12.73 11.72 -11.64
N LEU A 129 12.92 12.54 -10.61
CA LEU A 129 11.81 13.22 -9.93
C LEU A 129 11.39 14.44 -10.75
N PRO A 130 10.09 14.79 -10.76
CA PRO A 130 9.66 16.06 -11.32
C PRO A 130 10.30 17.27 -10.63
N ASP A 131 10.45 18.37 -11.35
CA ASP A 131 10.98 19.62 -10.79
C ASP A 131 10.16 20.09 -9.59
N GLY A 132 10.86 20.43 -8.50
CA GLY A 132 10.23 20.87 -7.25
C GLY A 132 9.50 19.78 -6.48
N ALA A 133 9.71 18.49 -6.80
CA ALA A 133 9.13 17.37 -6.06
C ALA A 133 9.42 17.46 -4.55
N ARG A 134 8.36 17.33 -3.75
CA ARG A 134 8.45 17.31 -2.29
C ARG A 134 8.37 15.86 -1.80
N LEU A 135 9.52 15.32 -1.43
CA LEU A 135 9.60 13.96 -0.90
C LEU A 135 9.08 13.89 0.52
N ALA A 136 8.24 12.90 0.76
CA ALA A 136 7.93 12.40 2.09
C ALA A 136 8.47 10.95 2.19
N TYR A 137 8.65 10.46 3.41
CA TYR A 137 9.38 9.22 3.66
C TYR A 137 8.54 8.24 4.47
N THR A 138 8.58 6.99 4.03
CA THR A 138 8.11 5.80 4.75
C THR A 138 9.27 5.05 5.39
N LEU A 139 9.02 4.46 6.55
CA LEU A 139 9.94 3.62 7.31
C LEU A 139 9.42 2.18 7.34
N PRO A 140 10.29 1.18 7.50
CA PRO A 140 9.84 -0.19 7.75
C PRO A 140 9.13 -0.29 9.12
N PRO A 141 8.05 -1.10 9.23
CA PRO A 141 7.39 -1.82 8.13
C PRO A 141 6.48 -0.89 7.30
N ASN A 142 6.46 -1.09 5.98
CA ASN A 142 5.58 -0.36 5.08
C ASN A 142 5.29 -1.18 3.81
N GLY A 143 4.04 -1.17 3.35
CA GLY A 143 3.56 -1.88 2.17
C GLY A 143 2.33 -2.74 2.44
N GLU A 144 2.15 -3.79 1.64
CA GLU A 144 0.94 -4.60 1.60
C GLU A 144 1.21 -6.07 1.95
N VAL A 145 0.27 -6.70 2.65
CA VAL A 145 0.22 -8.16 2.81
C VAL A 145 -1.13 -8.68 2.36
N LEU A 146 -1.11 -9.53 1.36
CA LEU A 146 -2.27 -10.24 0.83
C LEU A 146 -2.26 -11.69 1.26
N HIS A 147 -3.42 -12.23 1.62
CA HIS A 147 -3.56 -13.62 2.01
C HIS A 147 -4.93 -14.16 1.61
N PHE A 148 -4.98 -15.39 1.09
CA PHE A 148 -6.25 -16.04 0.74
C PHE A 148 -6.53 -17.20 1.68
N ASP A 149 -7.66 -17.17 2.37
CA ASP A 149 -8.09 -18.23 3.28
C ASP A 149 -9.62 -18.33 3.30
N ALA A 150 -10.15 -19.56 3.34
CA ALA A 150 -11.58 -19.84 3.47
C ALA A 150 -12.54 -19.03 2.56
N GLY A 151 -12.12 -18.73 1.31
CA GLY A 151 -12.93 -17.95 0.37
C GLY A 151 -12.87 -16.42 0.58
N LEU A 152 -11.99 -15.96 1.45
CA LEU A 152 -11.75 -14.55 1.75
C LEU A 152 -10.38 -14.12 1.23
N LEU A 153 -10.33 -12.97 0.57
CA LEU A 153 -9.08 -12.28 0.25
C LEU A 153 -8.80 -11.25 1.33
N HIS A 154 -7.82 -11.54 2.17
CA HIS A 154 -7.35 -10.64 3.20
C HIS A 154 -6.34 -9.66 2.63
N TRP A 155 -6.53 -8.38 2.94
CA TRP A 155 -5.57 -7.32 2.65
C TRP A 155 -5.19 -6.61 3.95
N HIS A 156 -3.88 -6.50 4.19
CA HIS A 156 -3.32 -5.60 5.18
C HIS A 156 -2.55 -4.49 4.49
N HIS A 157 -3.01 -3.26 4.68
CA HIS A 157 -2.27 -2.06 4.35
C HIS A 157 -1.46 -1.61 5.57
N ILE A 158 -0.14 -1.53 5.42
CA ILE A 158 0.78 -1.16 6.50
C ILE A 158 1.48 0.13 6.12
N CYS A 159 1.19 1.20 6.86
CA CYS A 159 1.78 2.50 6.62
C CYS A 159 2.55 2.98 7.85
N CYS A 160 3.82 3.31 7.65
CA CYS A 160 4.66 3.92 8.67
C CYS A 160 5.39 5.11 8.05
N THR A 161 4.80 6.31 8.17
CA THR A 161 5.38 7.54 7.63
C THR A 161 6.10 8.32 8.71
N THR A 162 7.27 8.89 8.35
CA THR A 162 7.97 9.83 9.23
C THR A 162 7.24 11.15 9.35
N GLY A 163 6.44 11.49 8.35
CA GLY A 163 5.63 12.69 8.30
C GLY A 163 5.12 12.95 6.88
N ALA A 164 4.61 14.16 6.63
CA ALA A 164 3.98 14.57 5.37
C ALA A 164 4.79 15.64 4.61
N ALA A 165 6.05 15.88 5.02
CA ALA A 165 6.91 16.96 4.52
C ALA A 165 6.20 18.32 4.55
N VAL A 166 5.62 18.65 5.71
CA VAL A 166 5.10 19.98 6.05
C VAL A 166 6.24 20.85 6.58
N LEU A 167 7.14 20.25 7.38
CA LEU A 167 8.36 20.87 7.89
C LEU A 167 9.62 20.14 7.37
N PRO A 168 10.82 20.72 7.52
CA PRO A 168 12.06 20.03 7.16
C PRO A 168 12.43 18.90 8.14
N GLY A 169 12.78 17.74 7.59
CA GLY A 169 13.46 16.66 8.30
C GLY A 169 12.80 16.25 9.62
N ALA A 170 13.59 16.26 10.70
CA ALA A 170 13.13 15.80 12.02
C ALA A 170 11.97 16.63 12.59
N ALA A 171 11.86 17.92 12.22
CA ALA A 171 10.78 18.78 12.72
C ALA A 171 9.40 18.29 12.26
N ASP A 172 9.32 17.79 11.02
CA ASP A 172 8.10 17.19 10.47
C ASP A 172 7.68 15.97 11.27
N ARG A 173 8.66 15.13 11.59
CA ARG A 173 8.44 13.92 12.39
C ARG A 173 7.99 14.23 13.81
N TRP A 174 8.57 15.23 14.44
CA TRP A 174 8.14 15.68 15.77
C TRP A 174 6.70 16.20 15.74
N LEU A 175 6.36 17.04 14.76
CA LEU A 175 5.01 17.56 14.58
C LEU A 175 4.00 16.43 14.42
N ILE A 176 4.25 15.51 13.48
CA ILE A 176 3.33 14.41 13.19
C ILE A 176 3.21 13.44 14.37
N ASN A 177 4.31 13.11 15.04
CA ASN A 177 4.26 12.29 16.25
C ASN A 177 3.48 12.97 17.39
N LEU A 178 3.61 14.28 17.54
CA LEU A 178 2.84 15.05 18.52
C LEU A 178 1.34 15.00 18.18
N MET A 179 0.96 15.25 16.93
CA MET A 179 -0.43 15.15 16.49
C MET A 179 -1.02 13.76 16.77
N ARG A 180 -0.30 12.70 16.40
CA ARG A 180 -0.72 11.31 16.63
C ARG A 180 -0.84 10.98 18.13
N ARG A 181 0.09 11.48 18.94
CA ARG A 181 0.06 11.31 20.41
C ARG A 181 -1.14 12.02 21.04
N LEU A 182 -1.52 13.18 20.51
CA LEU A 182 -2.70 13.93 20.94
C LEU A 182 -4.01 13.40 20.33
N GLY A 183 -3.96 12.34 19.49
CA GLY A 183 -5.14 11.74 18.86
C GLY A 183 -5.71 12.56 17.69
N LEU A 184 -4.96 13.55 17.20
CA LEU A 184 -5.35 14.43 16.09
C LEU A 184 -5.11 13.80 14.70
N ASP A 185 -4.81 12.51 14.67
CA ASP A 185 -4.62 11.65 13.50
C ASP A 185 -5.93 11.00 13.01
N GLY A 186 -7.09 11.55 13.38
CA GLY A 186 -8.40 11.02 12.99
C GLY A 186 -8.56 10.93 11.46
N ALA A 187 -8.21 11.99 10.74
CA ALA A 187 -8.28 12.03 9.29
C ALA A 187 -7.37 10.99 8.61
N GLU A 188 -6.18 10.72 9.19
CA GLU A 188 -5.26 9.69 8.71
C GLU A 188 -5.88 8.29 8.86
N ARG A 189 -6.46 7.98 10.03
CA ARG A 189 -7.17 6.71 10.25
C ARG A 189 -8.39 6.54 9.36
N ASP A 190 -9.16 7.60 9.16
CA ASP A 190 -10.32 7.60 8.29
C ASP A 190 -9.94 7.37 6.84
N THR A 191 -8.79 7.88 6.42
CA THR A 191 -8.25 7.65 5.07
C THR A 191 -7.96 6.17 4.86
N TYR A 192 -7.21 5.52 5.76
CA TYR A 192 -6.91 4.09 5.62
C TYR A 192 -8.17 3.21 5.63
N ARG A 193 -9.16 3.55 6.45
CA ARG A 193 -10.47 2.88 6.46
C ARG A 193 -11.21 3.02 5.13
N ARG A 194 -11.28 4.24 4.59
CA ARG A 194 -11.92 4.48 3.29
C ARG A 194 -11.20 3.77 2.15
N GLU A 195 -9.87 3.70 2.19
CA GLU A 195 -9.09 2.93 1.21
C GLU A 195 -9.44 1.44 1.27
N ALA A 196 -9.53 0.85 2.47
CA ALA A 196 -9.95 -0.53 2.67
C ALA A 196 -11.35 -0.82 2.11
N GLU A 197 -12.31 0.05 2.43
CA GLU A 197 -13.69 -0.06 1.94
C GLU A 197 -13.78 0.13 0.42
N ALA A 198 -13.04 1.10 -0.13
CA ALA A 198 -13.00 1.36 -1.58
C ALA A 198 -12.36 0.20 -2.34
N LEU A 199 -11.32 -0.45 -1.79
CA LEU A 199 -10.75 -1.67 -2.38
C LEU A 199 -11.77 -2.79 -2.40
N ARG A 200 -12.46 -3.05 -1.27
CA ARG A 200 -13.54 -4.04 -1.22
C ARG A 200 -14.57 -3.77 -2.30
N ASP A 201 -15.07 -2.55 -2.38
CA ASP A 201 -16.12 -2.17 -3.32
C ASP A 201 -15.65 -2.33 -4.77
N TRP A 202 -14.39 -2.03 -5.05
CA TRP A 202 -13.78 -2.25 -6.37
C TRP A 202 -13.66 -3.74 -6.70
N LEU A 203 -13.16 -4.57 -5.78
CA LEU A 203 -13.00 -6.02 -5.98
C LEU A 203 -14.32 -6.77 -6.12
N GLN A 204 -15.42 -6.20 -5.61
CA GLN A 204 -16.77 -6.74 -5.75
C GLN A 204 -17.44 -6.34 -7.07
N ARG A 205 -16.83 -5.44 -7.87
CA ARG A 205 -17.41 -5.08 -9.17
C ARG A 205 -17.21 -6.21 -10.19
N PRO A 206 -18.23 -6.52 -11.01
CA PRO A 206 -18.16 -7.63 -11.98
C PRO A 206 -17.07 -7.51 -13.05
N ASP A 207 -16.70 -6.28 -13.40
CA ASP A 207 -15.72 -5.95 -14.44
C ASP A 207 -14.27 -6.14 -13.99
N THR A 208 -14.04 -6.35 -12.70
CA THR A 208 -12.68 -6.55 -12.20
C THR A 208 -12.22 -8.00 -12.27
N VAL A 209 -13.07 -8.98 -12.59
CA VAL A 209 -12.75 -10.43 -12.54
C VAL A 209 -11.69 -10.81 -13.60
N PRO A 210 -10.51 -11.35 -13.23
CA PRO A 210 -9.47 -11.69 -14.18
C PRO A 210 -9.92 -12.97 -14.88
N GLY A 211 -10.04 -12.92 -16.21
CA GLY A 211 -10.48 -14.06 -17.02
C GLY A 211 -11.89 -13.94 -17.62
N ASN A 212 -12.54 -12.77 -17.56
CA ASN A 212 -13.78 -12.52 -18.32
C ASN A 212 -13.56 -11.98 -19.75
N ASP A 213 -12.31 -11.88 -20.21
CA ASP A 213 -12.01 -11.74 -21.64
C ASP A 213 -12.11 -13.11 -22.34
N VAL A 214 -13.34 -13.63 -22.42
CA VAL A 214 -13.72 -14.55 -23.49
C VAL A 214 -14.76 -13.83 -24.35
N LYS A 215 -14.25 -12.95 -25.21
CA LYS A 215 -14.81 -12.83 -26.55
C LYS A 215 -13.75 -13.29 -27.52
N SER A 216 -13.70 -14.62 -27.68
CA SER A 216 -13.40 -15.23 -28.96
C SER A 216 -14.29 -14.58 -30.02
N VAL A 217 -13.72 -13.67 -30.79
CA VAL A 217 -14.19 -13.41 -32.15
C VAL A 217 -13.10 -13.99 -33.05
N GLU A 218 -13.29 -15.27 -33.35
CA GLU A 218 -12.69 -15.96 -34.49
C GLU A 218 -13.30 -15.40 -35.81
N PRO A 219 -12.65 -15.65 -36.96
CA PRO A 219 -12.17 -14.66 -37.93
C PRO A 219 -13.22 -13.97 -38.81
#